data_AF-A0A9N9HF14-F1
#
_entry.id   AF-A0A9N9HF14-F1
#
_cell.length_a   1.000
_cell.length_b   1.000
_cell.length_c   1.000
_cell.angle_alpha   90.00
_cell.angle_beta   90.00
_cell.angle_gamma   90.00
#
_symmetry.space_group_name_H-M   'P 1'
#
loop_
_entity.id
_entity.type
_entity.pdbx_description
1 polymer ?
#
loop_
_entity_poly.entity_id
_entity_poly.type
_entity_poly.pdbx_seq_one_letter_code
_entity_poly.pdbx_strand_id
1 'polypeptide(L)'
;NSYELLLQELKVLFLQTRNNSHALYWAIIKETHNHQTLVEAKSKGIIARAGYFYNSLRDKFNKSLKDLVKAYKAKYTNGIVTDQQINEFIDEGVWQEVLSLSLDAADIVKINKNAVMLERLGKFVREFHLKDRTNAGAQIRTLDYLTVDLPIPSSYSNVVAKLNVSELACATKKNKRYIKK
;
A
#
# COMPACT_ATOMS: atom_id res chain seq x y z
N ASN A 1 21.45 -7.53 -2.61
CA ASN A 1 21.78 -6.58 -1.52
C ASN A 1 20.64 -6.59 -0.50
N SER A 2 20.88 -6.84 0.79
CA SER A 2 19.81 -6.95 1.82
C SER A 2 18.96 -5.69 1.95
N TYR A 3 19.56 -4.51 1.77
CA TYR A 3 18.82 -3.26 1.86
C TYR A 3 17.88 -3.05 0.67
N GLU A 4 18.35 -3.39 -0.53
CA GLU A 4 17.52 -3.37 -1.73
C GLU A 4 16.32 -4.32 -1.61
N LEU A 5 16.53 -5.53 -1.11
CA LEU A 5 15.45 -6.48 -0.84
C LEU A 5 14.41 -5.92 0.14
N LEU A 6 14.87 -5.27 1.21
CA LEU A 6 13.99 -4.56 2.14
C LEU A 6 13.13 -3.51 1.42
N LEU A 7 13.70 -2.70 0.52
CA LEU A 7 12.92 -1.69 -0.20
C LEU A 7 11.85 -2.32 -1.11
N GLN A 8 12.17 -3.45 -1.77
CA GLN A 8 11.20 -4.18 -2.59
C GLN A 8 10.07 -4.77 -1.74
N GLU A 9 10.39 -5.38 -0.61
CA GLU A 9 9.36 -5.90 0.30
C GLU A 9 8.53 -4.76 0.92
N LEU A 10 9.09 -3.58 1.17
CA LEU A 10 8.30 -2.42 1.62
C LEU A 10 7.32 -1.90 0.56
N LYS A 11 7.65 -2.02 -0.73
CA LYS A 11 6.71 -1.73 -1.82
C LYS A 11 5.56 -2.74 -1.86
N VAL A 12 5.87 -4.02 -1.68
CA VAL A 12 4.85 -5.09 -1.57
C VAL A 12 3.96 -4.85 -0.35
N LEU A 13 4.54 -4.49 0.80
CA LEU A 13 3.78 -4.12 2.01
C LEU A 13 2.79 -2.98 1.74
N PHE A 14 3.19 -2.00 0.93
CA PHE A 14 2.34 -0.86 0.59
C PHE A 14 1.06 -1.27 -0.16
N LEU A 15 1.10 -2.35 -0.93
CA LEU A 15 -0.10 -2.90 -1.58
C LEU A 15 -1.09 -3.49 -0.57
N GLN A 16 -0.61 -4.02 0.56
CA GLN A 16 -1.47 -4.54 1.63
C GLN A 16 -1.95 -3.43 2.59
N THR A 17 -1.05 -2.56 3.06
CA THR A 17 -1.38 -1.55 4.06
C THR A 17 -0.64 -0.25 3.81
N ARG A 18 -1.24 0.90 4.12
CA ARG A 18 -0.53 2.20 4.16
C ARG A 18 -0.27 2.64 5.60
N ASN A 19 -0.70 1.85 6.57
CA ASN A 19 -0.39 1.97 7.98
C ASN A 19 0.88 1.20 8.30
N ASN A 20 1.97 1.93 8.48
CA ASN A 20 3.20 1.34 8.95
C ASN A 20 3.23 1.25 10.48
N SER A 21 3.87 0.21 11.00
CA SER A 21 4.19 0.06 12.41
C SER A 21 5.68 -0.30 12.57
N HIS A 22 6.23 0.00 13.74
CA HIS A 22 7.59 -0.43 14.06
C HIS A 22 7.72 -1.96 14.01
N ALA A 23 6.67 -2.69 14.40
CA ALA A 23 6.64 -4.15 14.37
C ALA A 23 6.73 -4.69 12.93
N LEU A 24 6.02 -4.08 11.96
CA LEU A 24 6.11 -4.45 10.55
C LEU A 24 7.52 -4.26 9.99
N TYR A 25 8.12 -3.09 10.23
CA TYR A 25 9.47 -2.83 9.77
C TYR A 25 10.46 -3.82 10.38
N TRP A 26 10.33 -4.09 11.67
CA TRP A 26 11.20 -5.03 12.34
C TRP A 26 11.06 -6.43 11.74
N ALA A 27 9.84 -6.95 11.57
CA ALA A 27 9.60 -8.26 10.97
C ALA A 27 10.25 -8.40 9.59
N ILE A 28 10.08 -7.41 8.70
CA ILE A 28 10.69 -7.45 7.36
C ILE A 28 12.21 -7.33 7.44
N ILE A 29 12.74 -6.47 8.31
CA ILE A 29 14.19 -6.31 8.48
C ILE A 29 14.84 -7.61 8.95
N LYS A 30 14.22 -8.34 9.89
CA LYS A 30 14.76 -9.63 10.37
C LYS A 30 14.94 -10.66 9.26
N GLU A 31 13.99 -10.70 8.34
CA GLU A 31 13.99 -11.65 7.23
C GLU A 31 14.92 -11.21 6.08
N THR A 32 15.01 -9.90 5.83
CA THR A 32 15.84 -9.35 4.73
C THR A 32 17.30 -9.14 5.11
N HIS A 33 17.58 -8.90 6.40
CA HIS A 33 18.90 -8.70 6.97
C HIS A 33 19.14 -9.81 8.00
N ASN A 34 20.07 -10.72 7.71
CA ASN A 34 20.37 -11.85 8.58
C ASN A 34 20.48 -11.43 10.05
N HIS A 35 19.50 -11.86 10.86
CA HIS A 35 19.27 -11.40 12.23
C HIS A 35 20.49 -11.52 13.14
N GLN A 36 21.35 -12.50 12.88
CA GLN A 36 22.56 -12.77 13.67
C GLN A 36 23.59 -11.64 13.60
N THR A 37 23.48 -10.74 12.63
CA THR A 37 24.44 -9.64 12.40
C THR A 37 23.88 -8.25 12.72
N LEU A 38 22.62 -8.16 13.14
CA LEU A 38 21.94 -6.89 13.40
C LEU A 38 22.29 -6.34 14.79
N VAL A 39 23.25 -5.42 14.83
CA VAL A 39 23.54 -4.60 16.01
C VAL A 39 22.43 -3.55 16.20
N GLU A 40 21.99 -3.31 17.45
CA GLU A 40 20.86 -2.41 17.77
C GLU A 40 20.95 -1.01 17.13
N ALA A 41 22.14 -0.41 17.09
CA ALA A 41 22.35 0.90 16.45
C ALA A 41 22.16 0.85 14.92
N LYS A 42 22.65 -0.21 14.26
CA LYS A 42 22.45 -0.42 12.81
C LYS A 42 20.96 -0.64 12.51
N SER A 43 20.28 -1.40 13.36
CA SER A 43 18.83 -1.64 13.30
C SER A 43 18.02 -0.35 13.35
N LYS A 44 18.34 0.57 14.27
CA LYS A 44 17.68 1.89 14.36
C LYS A 44 17.84 2.70 13.07
N GLY A 45 19.05 2.72 12.50
CA GLY A 45 19.31 3.40 11.23
C GLY A 45 18.52 2.81 10.05
N ILE A 46 18.44 1.48 9.96
CA ILE A 46 17.68 0.79 8.91
C ILE A 46 16.18 1.07 9.06
N ILE A 47 15.62 0.99 10.27
CA ILE A 47 14.21 1.29 10.56
C ILE A 47 13.87 2.74 10.17
N ALA A 48 14.73 3.70 10.53
CA ALA A 48 14.52 5.09 10.17
C ALA A 48 14.45 5.27 8.64
N ARG A 49 15.42 4.70 7.91
CA ARG A 49 15.45 4.76 6.43
C ARG A 49 14.26 4.05 5.80
N ALA A 50 13.85 2.89 6.31
CA ALA A 50 12.64 2.19 5.88
C ALA A 50 11.41 3.08 6.07
N GLY A 51 11.31 3.76 7.22
CA GLY A 51 10.25 4.73 7.52
C GLY A 51 10.21 5.89 6.53
N TYR A 52 11.37 6.51 6.24
CA TYR A 52 11.48 7.58 5.25
C TYR A 52 11.06 7.11 3.86
N PHE A 53 11.55 5.95 3.42
CA PHE A 53 11.19 5.37 2.13
C PHE A 53 9.68 5.11 2.03
N TYR A 54 9.08 4.49 3.05
CA TYR A 54 7.65 4.19 3.06
C TYR A 54 6.78 5.45 3.03
N ASN A 55 7.18 6.51 3.74
CA ASN A 55 6.51 7.79 3.66
C ASN A 55 6.63 8.40 2.25
N SER A 56 7.79 8.26 1.59
CA SER A 56 7.94 8.71 0.20
C SER A 56 7.02 7.97 -0.77
N LEU A 57 6.78 6.66 -0.56
CA LEU A 57 5.78 5.90 -1.34
C LEU A 57 4.38 6.50 -1.14
N ARG A 58 4.03 6.81 0.10
CA ARG A 58 2.75 7.44 0.44
C ARG A 58 2.57 8.80 -0.24
N ASP A 59 3.61 9.64 -0.23
CA ASP A 59 3.55 10.96 -0.82
C ASP A 59 3.39 10.91 -2.34
N LYS A 60 4.12 10.00 -3.00
CA LYS A 60 3.98 9.75 -4.44
C LYS A 60 2.58 9.24 -4.79
N PHE A 61 2.08 8.25 -4.05
CA PHE A 61 0.74 7.70 -4.24
C PHE A 61 -0.34 8.77 -4.05
N ASN A 62 -0.24 9.59 -2.99
CA ASN A 62 -1.14 10.71 -2.74
C ASN A 62 -1.16 11.71 -3.91
N LYS A 63 0.01 11.97 -4.50
CA LYS A 63 0.13 12.86 -5.66
C LYS A 63 -0.57 12.25 -6.87
N SER A 64 -0.28 10.99 -7.21
CA SER A 64 -0.94 10.30 -8.33
C SER A 64 -2.47 10.30 -8.19
N LEU A 65 -2.98 10.08 -6.99
CA LEU A 65 -4.42 10.15 -6.73
C LEU A 65 -5.00 11.55 -6.90
N LYS A 66 -4.30 12.60 -6.45
CA LYS A 66 -4.72 13.99 -6.67
C LYS A 66 -4.75 14.35 -8.16
N ASP A 67 -3.76 13.89 -8.91
CA ASP A 67 -3.67 14.11 -10.35
C ASP A 67 -4.81 13.36 -11.08
N LEU A 68 -5.11 12.12 -10.69
CA LEU A 68 -6.26 11.36 -11.19
C LEU A 68 -7.59 12.06 -10.92
N VAL A 69 -7.74 12.60 -9.71
CA VAL A 69 -8.91 13.37 -9.28
C VAL A 69 -9.08 14.65 -10.11
N LYS A 70 -7.98 15.33 -10.43
CA LYS A 70 -7.99 16.52 -11.30
C LYS A 70 -8.36 16.15 -12.73
N ALA A 71 -7.81 15.06 -13.26
CA ALA A 71 -8.13 14.55 -14.60
C ALA A 71 -9.60 14.18 -14.72
N TYR A 72 -10.17 13.50 -13.71
CA TYR A 72 -11.60 13.20 -13.66
C TYR A 72 -12.45 14.48 -13.72
N LYS A 73 -12.15 15.47 -12.88
CA LYS A 73 -12.88 16.75 -12.84
C LYS A 73 -12.81 17.52 -14.17
N ALA A 74 -11.71 17.40 -14.90
CA ALA A 74 -11.56 18.01 -16.22
C ALA A 74 -12.41 17.28 -17.29
N LYS A 75 -12.56 15.96 -17.17
CA LYS A 75 -13.33 15.13 -18.10
C LYS A 75 -14.84 15.21 -17.87
N TYR A 76 -15.28 15.27 -16.61
CA TYR A 76 -16.69 15.31 -16.21
C TYR A 76 -17.00 16.68 -15.60
N THR A 77 -17.46 17.61 -16.43
CA THR A 77 -17.81 18.99 -16.05
C THR A 77 -19.04 19.02 -15.12
N ASN A 78 -18.83 19.43 -13.86
CA ASN A 78 -19.84 19.87 -12.88
C ASN A 78 -21.14 19.03 -12.72
N GLY A 79 -21.07 17.72 -12.95
CA GLY A 79 -22.15 16.79 -12.64
C GLY A 79 -21.96 16.10 -11.28
N ILE A 80 -23.07 15.63 -10.68
CA ILE A 80 -23.03 14.68 -9.57
C ILE A 80 -22.27 13.44 -10.04
N VAL A 81 -21.16 13.13 -9.37
CA VAL A 81 -20.33 11.97 -9.68
C VAL A 81 -21.04 10.70 -9.25
N THR A 82 -21.32 9.80 -10.18
CA THR A 82 -21.88 8.48 -9.84
C THR A 82 -20.78 7.44 -9.64
N ASP A 83 -21.05 6.43 -8.81
CA ASP A 83 -20.12 5.31 -8.60
C ASP A 83 -19.79 4.58 -9.92
N GLN A 84 -20.77 4.50 -10.83
CA GLN A 84 -20.58 3.90 -12.14
C GLN A 84 -19.56 4.69 -12.99
N GLN A 85 -19.65 6.01 -13.03
CA GLN A 85 -18.70 6.85 -13.78
C GLN A 85 -17.28 6.72 -13.22
N ILE A 86 -17.13 6.57 -11.90
CA ILE A 86 -15.82 6.32 -11.29
C ILE A 86 -15.30 4.94 -11.65
N ASN A 87 -16.14 3.91 -11.66
CA ASN A 87 -15.75 2.56 -12.07
C ASN A 87 -15.30 2.52 -13.53
N GLU A 88 -15.99 3.24 -14.42
CA GLU A 88 -15.64 3.35 -15.84
C GLU A 88 -14.38 4.19 -16.08
N PHE A 89 -14.17 5.24 -15.28
CA PHE A 89 -12.98 6.09 -15.40
C PHE A 89 -11.73 5.45 -14.80
N ILE A 90 -11.87 4.72 -13.69
CA ILE A 90 -10.79 4.02 -13.00
C ILE A 90 -10.89 2.53 -13.33
N ASP A 91 -10.61 2.24 -14.59
CA ASP A 91 -10.47 0.89 -15.11
C ASP A 91 -9.19 0.20 -14.59
N GLU A 92 -8.94 -1.01 -15.10
CA GLU A 92 -7.77 -1.79 -14.71
C GLU A 92 -6.44 -1.10 -14.98
N GLY A 93 -6.28 -0.50 -16.16
CA GLY A 93 -5.05 0.19 -16.53
C GLY A 93 -4.79 1.38 -15.62
N VAL A 94 -5.83 2.15 -15.31
CA VAL A 94 -5.71 3.34 -14.47
C VAL A 94 -5.31 3.00 -13.03
N TRP A 95 -5.98 2.04 -12.38
CA TRP A 95 -5.61 1.73 -10.99
C TRP A 95 -4.22 1.06 -10.91
N GLN A 96 -3.83 0.27 -11.92
CA GLN A 96 -2.49 -0.30 -12.00
C GLN A 96 -1.42 0.79 -12.20
N GLU A 97 -1.68 1.80 -13.02
CA GLU A 97 -0.78 2.94 -13.19
C GLU A 97 -0.56 3.68 -11.86
N VAL A 98 -1.65 3.93 -11.11
CA VAL A 98 -1.60 4.57 -9.79
C VAL A 98 -0.76 3.77 -8.80
N LEU A 99 -0.81 2.44 -8.86
CA LEU A 99 -0.07 1.52 -7.99
C LEU A 99 1.27 1.03 -8.57
N SER A 100 1.68 1.53 -9.74
CA SER A 100 2.80 1.02 -10.54
C SER A 100 4.11 0.87 -9.76
N LEU A 101 4.46 1.89 -8.97
CA LEU A 101 5.68 1.89 -8.14
C LEU A 101 5.72 0.76 -7.11
N SER A 102 4.57 0.27 -6.68
CA SER A 102 4.48 -0.84 -5.73
C SER A 102 4.27 -2.18 -6.43
N LEU A 103 3.55 -2.18 -7.56
CA LEU A 103 3.35 -3.35 -8.40
C LEU A 103 4.66 -3.82 -9.06
N ASP A 104 5.63 -2.93 -9.28
CA ASP A 104 6.95 -3.29 -9.82
C ASP A 104 7.72 -4.30 -8.93
N ALA A 105 7.38 -4.35 -7.64
CA ALA A 105 7.98 -5.26 -6.68
C ALA A 105 7.19 -6.57 -6.52
N ALA A 106 5.97 -6.61 -7.05
CA ALA A 106 5.07 -7.72 -6.97
C ALA A 106 5.12 -8.60 -8.22
N ASP A 107 4.71 -9.86 -8.08
CA ASP A 107 4.55 -10.78 -9.20
C ASP A 107 3.22 -10.47 -9.90
N ILE A 108 3.28 -9.51 -10.83
CA ILE A 108 2.09 -9.02 -11.55
C ILE A 108 1.37 -10.13 -12.32
N VAL A 109 2.10 -11.15 -12.79
CA VAL A 109 1.50 -12.29 -13.49
C VAL A 109 0.60 -13.09 -12.56
N LYS A 110 1.03 -13.31 -11.31
CA LYS A 110 0.20 -13.97 -10.29
C LYS A 110 -0.96 -13.09 -9.83
N ILE A 111 -0.75 -11.79 -9.69
CA ILE A 111 -1.82 -10.83 -9.36
C ILE A 111 -2.89 -10.86 -10.44
N ASN A 112 -2.52 -10.78 -11.71
CA ASN A 112 -3.46 -10.75 -12.83
C ASN A 112 -4.24 -12.07 -13.01
N LYS A 113 -3.72 -13.17 -12.48
CA LYS A 113 -4.43 -14.47 -12.43
C LYS A 113 -5.35 -14.61 -11.22
N ASN A 114 -5.34 -13.66 -10.29
CA ASN A 114 -6.14 -13.68 -9.07
C ASN A 114 -7.23 -12.60 -9.10
N ALA A 115 -8.45 -12.99 -9.46
CA ALA A 115 -9.59 -12.09 -9.56
C ALA A 115 -9.88 -11.31 -8.26
N VAL A 116 -9.71 -11.94 -7.10
CA VAL A 116 -9.95 -11.30 -5.79
C VAL A 116 -8.91 -10.20 -5.52
N MET A 117 -7.64 -10.43 -5.88
CA MET A 117 -6.60 -9.41 -5.74
C MET A 117 -6.87 -8.22 -6.65
N LEU A 118 -7.18 -8.48 -7.93
CA LEU A 118 -7.50 -7.43 -8.90
C LEU A 118 -8.71 -6.59 -8.45
N GLU A 119 -9.78 -7.27 -8.03
CA GLU A 119 -11.01 -6.61 -7.55
C GLU A 119 -10.71 -5.72 -6.34
N ARG A 120 -10.02 -6.26 -5.33
CA ARG A 120 -9.77 -5.54 -4.07
C ARG A 120 -8.78 -4.38 -4.23
N LEU A 121 -7.74 -4.54 -5.06
CA LEU A 121 -6.81 -3.45 -5.38
C LEU A 121 -7.48 -2.33 -6.19
N GLY A 122 -8.27 -2.69 -7.21
CA GLY A 122 -9.03 -1.71 -7.99
C GLY A 122 -10.08 -0.99 -7.13
N LYS A 123 -10.82 -1.73 -6.29
CA LYS A 123 -11.81 -1.18 -5.37
C LYS A 123 -11.18 -0.21 -4.38
N PHE A 124 -9.97 -0.50 -3.90
CA PHE A 124 -9.22 0.42 -3.04
C PHE A 124 -8.97 1.79 -3.68
N VAL A 125 -8.50 1.82 -4.94
CA VAL A 125 -8.25 3.09 -5.65
C VAL A 125 -9.56 3.84 -5.93
N ARG A 126 -10.63 3.11 -6.27
CA ARG A 126 -11.96 3.69 -6.53
C ARG A 126 -12.62 4.27 -5.29
N GLU A 127 -12.61 3.54 -4.17
CA GLU A 127 -13.15 4.03 -2.89
C GLU A 127 -12.35 5.22 -2.36
N PHE A 128 -11.06 5.30 -2.65
CA PHE A 128 -10.29 6.49 -2.32
C PHE A 128 -10.81 7.72 -3.09
N HIS A 129 -11.07 7.56 -4.39
CA HIS A 129 -11.57 8.65 -5.24
C HIS A 129 -12.92 9.22 -4.76
N LEU A 130 -13.75 8.35 -4.15
CA LEU A 130 -15.06 8.69 -3.59
C LEU A 130 -15.00 9.47 -2.26
N LYS A 131 -13.89 9.45 -1.53
CA LYS A 131 -13.79 10.08 -0.21
C LYS A 131 -13.49 11.58 -0.28
N ASP A 132 -14.00 12.32 0.69
CA ASP A 132 -13.88 13.79 0.76
C ASP A 132 -12.41 14.25 0.86
N ARG A 133 -12.02 15.14 -0.05
CA ARG A 133 -10.64 15.32 -0.55
C ARG A 133 -9.75 16.15 0.36
N THR A 134 -10.27 16.60 1.51
CA THR A 134 -9.60 17.50 2.45
C THR A 134 -8.59 16.78 3.36
N ASN A 135 -8.71 15.47 3.58
CA ASN A 135 -7.78 14.68 4.42
C ASN A 135 -7.42 13.30 3.83
N ALA A 136 -6.90 13.31 2.60
CA ALA A 136 -6.47 12.13 1.85
C ALA A 136 -5.59 11.15 2.66
N GLY A 137 -4.62 11.67 3.42
CA GLY A 137 -3.68 10.83 4.18
C GLY A 137 -4.33 10.03 5.31
N ALA A 138 -5.35 10.59 5.99
CA ALA A 138 -6.10 9.86 7.01
C ALA A 138 -7.07 8.85 6.38
N GLN A 139 -7.66 9.17 5.22
CA GLN A 139 -8.65 8.33 4.55
C GLN A 139 -8.03 7.12 3.85
N ILE A 140 -6.86 7.24 3.23
CA ILE A 140 -6.17 6.10 2.60
C ILE A 140 -5.97 4.96 3.60
N ARG A 141 -5.61 5.33 4.83
CA ARG A 141 -5.36 4.39 5.93
C ARG A 141 -6.62 3.70 6.42
N THR A 142 -7.81 4.29 6.24
CA THR A 142 -9.08 3.65 6.62
C THR A 142 -9.58 2.66 5.58
N LEU A 143 -9.01 2.69 4.37
CA LEU A 143 -9.31 1.75 3.29
C LEU A 143 -8.40 0.52 3.28
N ASP A 144 -7.44 0.42 4.21
CA ASP A 144 -6.55 -0.75 4.35
C ASP A 144 -7.32 -2.05 4.58
N TYR A 145 -8.54 -2.01 5.12
CA TYR A 145 -9.41 -3.20 5.23
C TYR A 145 -9.67 -3.89 3.87
N LEU A 146 -9.58 -3.14 2.76
CA LEU A 146 -9.72 -3.70 1.42
C LEU A 146 -8.49 -4.50 0.99
N THR A 147 -7.32 -4.32 1.59
CA THR A 147 -6.08 -4.87 1.03
C THR A 147 -5.18 -5.59 2.05
N VAL A 148 -5.38 -5.37 3.35
CA VAL A 148 -4.46 -5.82 4.41
C VAL A 148 -4.26 -7.33 4.48
N ASP A 149 -5.28 -8.10 4.11
CA ASP A 149 -5.26 -9.57 4.13
C ASP A 149 -4.97 -10.19 2.75
N LEU A 150 -4.66 -9.38 1.72
CA LEU A 150 -4.33 -9.90 0.40
C LEU A 150 -2.94 -10.55 0.43
N PRO A 151 -2.76 -11.81 0.02
CA PRO A 151 -1.44 -12.45 0.00
C PRO A 151 -0.64 -12.01 -1.24
N ILE A 152 -0.24 -10.74 -1.28
CA ILE A 152 0.43 -10.14 -2.44
C ILE A 152 1.75 -10.87 -2.71
N PRO A 153 1.88 -11.54 -3.87
CA PRO A 153 3.11 -12.24 -4.21
C PRO A 153 4.21 -11.23 -4.56
N SER A 154 5.36 -11.37 -3.91
CA SER A 154 6.59 -10.62 -4.20
C SER A 154 7.36 -11.31 -5.32
N SER A 155 7.95 -10.52 -6.21
CA SER A 155 8.88 -10.99 -7.24
C SER A 155 10.24 -11.40 -6.66
N TYR A 156 10.47 -11.18 -5.37
CA TYR A 156 11.77 -11.38 -4.71
C TYR A 156 11.71 -12.49 -3.66
N SER A 157 11.33 -12.18 -2.42
CA SER A 157 11.50 -13.11 -1.28
C SER A 157 10.20 -13.57 -0.62
N ASN A 158 9.07 -12.97 -1.02
CA ASN A 158 7.75 -13.25 -0.43
C ASN A 158 7.75 -13.11 1.10
N VAL A 159 8.57 -12.20 1.64
CA VAL A 159 8.63 -11.97 3.09
C VAL A 159 7.29 -11.41 3.56
N VAL A 160 6.79 -10.36 2.92
CA VAL A 160 5.51 -9.73 3.31
C VAL A 160 4.34 -10.70 3.22
N ALA A 161 4.30 -11.54 2.18
CA ALA A 161 3.23 -12.52 1.98
C ALA A 161 3.12 -13.55 3.11
N LYS A 162 4.20 -13.77 3.88
CA LYS A 162 4.25 -14.70 5.01
C LYS A 162 3.95 -14.05 6.36
N LEU A 163 3.82 -12.72 6.41
CA LEU A 163 3.56 -11.98 7.65
C LEU A 163 2.06 -11.86 7.93
N ASN A 164 1.68 -11.88 9.21
CA ASN A 164 0.35 -11.44 9.63
C ASN A 164 0.29 -9.91 9.68
N VAL A 165 0.16 -9.28 8.50
CA VAL A 165 0.25 -7.82 8.37
C VAL A 165 -0.87 -7.10 9.11
N SER A 166 -2.08 -7.65 9.15
CA SER A 166 -3.22 -7.10 9.90
C SER A 166 -2.91 -6.97 11.39
N GLU A 167 -2.41 -8.04 12.00
CA GLU A 167 -2.02 -8.05 13.42
C GLU A 167 -0.85 -7.08 13.70
N LEU A 168 0.20 -7.14 12.87
CA LEU A 168 1.40 -6.31 13.06
C LEU A 168 1.13 -4.82 12.80
N ALA A 169 0.20 -4.47 11.92
CA ALA A 169 -0.27 -3.10 11.71
C ALA A 169 -1.06 -2.57 12.92
N CYS A 170 -1.81 -3.44 13.60
CA CYS A 170 -2.64 -3.10 14.77
C CYS A 170 -1.88 -3.09 16.10
N ALA A 171 -0.74 -3.77 16.20
CA ALA A 171 0.06 -3.92 17.44
C ALA A 171 0.49 -2.59 18.11
N THR A 172 0.37 -1.46 17.42
CA THR A 172 0.44 -0.14 18.06
C THR A 172 -0.84 0.17 18.85
N LYS A 173 -0.76 0.14 20.19
CA LYS A 173 -1.79 0.57 21.17
C LYS A 173 -2.43 1.97 20.93
N LYS A 174 -2.06 2.70 19.88
CA LYS A 174 -2.62 4.00 19.47
C LYS A 174 -3.49 3.97 18.20
N ASN A 175 -3.58 2.86 17.46
CA ASN A 175 -4.39 2.78 16.24
C ASN A 175 -5.75 2.11 16.50
N LYS A 176 -6.67 2.82 17.17
CA LYS A 176 -8.11 2.46 17.26
C LYS A 176 -8.85 2.54 15.90
N ARG A 177 -8.14 2.44 14.76
CA ARG A 177 -8.67 2.69 13.42
C ARG A 177 -9.22 1.45 12.72
N TYR A 178 -8.98 0.27 13.28
CA TYR A 178 -9.56 -0.98 12.82
C TYR A 178 -10.63 -1.43 13.81
N ILE A 179 -11.78 -0.77 13.77
CA ILE A 179 -13.01 -1.34 14.31
C ILE A 179 -13.76 -1.85 13.09
N LYS A 180 -13.82 -3.18 12.92
CA LYS A 180 -14.78 -3.80 12.01
C LYS A 180 -16.16 -3.33 12.43
N LYS A 181 -16.85 -2.60 11.56
CA LYS A 181 -18.30 -2.40 11.69
C LYS A 181 -19.00 -3.71 11.33
#